data_AF-A0A849BXS3-F1
#
_entry.id   AF-A0A849BXS3-F1
#
_cell.length_a   1.000
_cell.length_b   1.000
_cell.length_c   1.000
_cell.angle_alpha   90.00
_cell.angle_beta   90.00
_cell.angle_gamma   90.00
#
_symmetry.space_group_name_H-M   'P 1'
#
loop_
_entity.id
_entity.type
_entity.pdbx_description
1 polymer ?
#
loop_
_entity_poly.entity_id
_entity_poly.type
_entity_poly.pdbx_seq_one_letter_code
_entity_poly.pdbx_strand_id
1 'polypeptide(L)' 'MAFRDIIAQLRQDITTAEDAGDEQTVARLRRELDEALRHGEEKADQE' A
#
# COMPACT_ATOMS: atom_id res chain seq x y z
N MET A 1 -9.17 11.46 5.40
CA MET A 1 -8.08 11.94 4.51
C MET A 1 -6.83 11.07 4.61
N ALA A 2 -6.37 10.68 5.80
CA ALA A 2 -5.14 9.88 5.98
C ALA A 2 -5.03 8.56 5.18
N PHE A 3 -6.14 7.89 4.85
CA PHE A 3 -6.11 6.62 4.12
C PHE A 3 -5.50 6.75 2.71
N ARG A 4 -5.87 7.80 1.96
CA ARG A 4 -5.31 8.04 0.62
C ARG A 4 -3.82 8.40 0.68
N ASP A 5 -3.40 9.14 1.70
CA ASP A 5 -1.99 9.45 1.93
C ASP A 5 -1.17 8.19 2.23
N ILE A 6 -1.69 7.27 3.04
CA ILE A 6 -1.02 5.98 3.34
C ILE A 6 -0.85 5.14 2.07
N ILE A 7 -1.89 5.05 1.23
CA ILE A 7 -1.81 4.33 -0.05
C ILE A 7 -0.79 4.98 -1.00
N ALA A 8 -0.74 6.31 -1.05
CA ALA A 8 0.23 7.04 -1.86
C ALA A 8 1.68 6.79 -1.38
N GLN A 9 1.90 6.83 -0.07
CA GLN A 9 3.18 6.54 0.56
C GLN A 9 3.65 5.11 0.26
N LEU A 10 2.79 4.11 0.48
CA LEU A 10 3.11 2.70 0.20
C LEU A 10 3.46 2.47 -1.27
N ARG A 11 2.75 3.11 -2.20
CA ARG A 11 3.09 3.04 -3.64
C ARG A 11 4.46 3.63 -3.94
N GLN A 12 4.80 4.76 -3.33
CA GLN A 12 6.11 5.39 -3.49
C GLN A 12 7.23 4.53 -2.93
N ASP A 13 7.04 3.93 -1.76
CA ASP A 13 8.01 3.01 -1.16
C ASP A 13 8.20 1.75 -2.01
N ILE A 14 7.11 1.22 -2.60
CA ILE A 14 7.19 0.09 -3.56
C ILE A 14 8.07 0.46 -4.75
N THR A 15 7.82 1.60 -5.39
CA THR A 15 8.62 2.04 -6.54
C THR A 15 10.08 2.26 -6.17
N THR A 16 10.35 2.78 -4.98
CA THR A 16 11.74 2.98 -4.48
C THR A 16 12.43 1.63 -4.25
N ALA A 17 11.72 0.66 -3.68
CA ALA A 17 12.25 -0.69 -3.47
C ALA A 17 12.43 -1.44 -4.81
N GLU A 18 11.54 -1.26 -5.78
CA GLU A 18 11.68 -1.79 -7.14
C GLU A 18 12.91 -1.21 -7.84
N ASP A 19 13.15 0.10 -7.72
CA ASP A 19 14.33 0.78 -8.28
C ASP A 19 15.64 0.31 -7.61
N ALA A 20 15.59 0.05 -6.30
CA ALA A 20 16.71 -0.53 -5.55
C ALA A 20 16.94 -2.03 -5.85
N GLY A 21 16.02 -2.71 -6.54
CA GLY A 21 16.07 -4.16 -6.77
C GLY A 21 15.77 -5.00 -5.54
N ASP A 22 15.10 -4.42 -4.53
CA ASP A 22 14.84 -5.05 -3.23
C ASP A 22 13.51 -5.82 -3.25
N GLU A 23 13.49 -6.96 -3.93
CA GLU A 23 12.28 -7.75 -4.19
C GLU A 23 11.56 -8.20 -2.91
N GLN A 24 12.29 -8.43 -1.81
CA GLN A 24 11.70 -8.76 -0.51
C GLN A 24 10.88 -7.60 0.06
N THR A 25 11.44 -6.39 0.00
CA THR A 25 10.76 -5.17 0.45
C THR A 25 9.55 -4.88 -0.43
N VAL A 26 9.69 -5.02 -1.75
CA VAL A 26 8.58 -4.86 -2.71
C VAL A 26 7.43 -5.83 -2.39
N ALA A 27 7.73 -7.11 -2.19
CA ALA A 27 6.72 -8.12 -1.90
C ALA A 27 5.98 -7.85 -0.59
N ARG A 28 6.70 -7.37 0.44
CA ARG A 28 6.11 -6.98 1.72
C ARG A 28 5.20 -5.76 1.58
N LEU A 29 5.70 -4.67 1.00
CA LEU A 29 4.95 -3.43 0.84
C LEU A 29 3.70 -3.62 -0.03
N ARG A 30 3.77 -4.47 -1.07
CA ARG A 30 2.60 -4.84 -1.88
C ARG A 30 1.52 -5.55 -1.06
N ARG A 31 1.88 -6.40 -0.09
CA ARG A 31 0.89 -7.00 0.82
C ARG A 31 0.27 -5.96 1.75
N GLU A 32 1.09 -5.09 2.34
CA GLU A 32 0.59 -4.01 3.21
C GLU A 32 -0.36 -3.08 2.45
N LEU A 33 -0.09 -2.80 1.17
CA LEU A 33 -1.00 -2.06 0.28
C LEU A 33 -2.32 -2.80 0.06
N ASP A 34 -2.30 -4.10 -0.24
CA ASP A 34 -3.51 -4.91 -0.45
C ASP A 34 -4.38 -4.98 0.82
N GLU A 35 -3.76 -5.18 1.98
CA GLU A 35 -4.46 -5.17 3.26
C GLU A 35 -5.07 -3.81 3.56
N ALA A 36 -4.31 -2.72 3.36
CA ALA A 36 -4.83 -1.37 3.52
C ALA A 36 -6.04 -1.13 2.62
N LEU A 37 -5.95 -1.47 1.32
CA LEU A 37 -7.05 -1.34 0.36
C LEU A 37 -8.31 -2.07 0.81
N ARG A 38 -8.19 -3.35 1.19
CA ARG A 38 -9.33 -4.12 1.70
C ARG A 38 -9.95 -3.50 2.95
N HIS A 39 -9.13 -3.05 3.88
CA HIS A 39 -9.61 -2.46 5.13
C HIS A 39 -10.27 -1.09 4.92
N GLY A 40 -9.83 -0.34 3.90
CA GLY A 40 -10.47 0.90 3.48
C GLY A 40 -11.78 0.69 2.72
N GLU A 41 -11.88 -0.35 1.89
CA GLU A 41 -13.10 -0.71 1.16
C GLU A 41 -14.20 -1.23 2.10
N GLU A 42 -13.84 -2.04 3.12
CA GLU A 42 -14.79 -2.56 4.12
C GLU A 42 -15.47 -1.44 4.94
N LYS A 43 -14.83 -0.27 5.04
CA LYS A 43 -15.38 0.94 5.66
C LYS A 43 -16.27 1.75 4.71
N ALA A 44 -16.04 1.67 3.40
CA ALA A 44 -16.80 2.42 2.39
C ALA A 44 -18.09 1.71 1.96
N ASP A 45 -18.18 0.38 2.11
CA ASP A 45 -19.37 -0.42 1.80
C ASP A 45 -20.44 -0.39 2.92
N GLN A 46 -20.10 0.14 4.11
CA GLN A 46 -21.01 0.27 5.26
C GLN A 46 -21.70 1.64 5.39
N GLU A 47 -21.53 2.57 4.44
CA GLU A 47 -22.16 3.90 4.44
C GLU A 47 -23.38 4.01 3.52
#